data_AF-A0A715ZLE3-F1
#
_entry.id   AF-A0A715ZLE3-F1
#
_cell.length_a   1.000
_cell.length_b   1.000
_cell.length_c   1.000
_cell.angle_alpha   90.00
_cell.angle_beta   90.00
_cell.angle_gamma   90.00
#
_symmetry.space_group_name_H-M   'P 1'
#
loop_
_entity.id
_entity.type
_entity.pdbx_description
1 polymer ?
#
loop_
_entity_poly.entity_id
_entity_poly.type
_entity_poly.pdbx_seq_one_letter_code
_entity_poly.pdbx_strand_id
1 'polypeptide(L)' 'MGDEKSLAHTRWNCKYHIVFAPKYRRQAFYGEKRRAVGSILRKLCEWK' A
#
# COMPACT_ATOMS: atom_id res chain seq x y z
N MET A 1 5.89 -15.98 -15.08
CA MET A 1 5.97 -14.62 -15.66
C MET A 1 6.41 -13.69 -14.54
N GLY A 2 7.63 -13.16 -14.59
CA GLY A 2 8.23 -12.44 -13.46
C GLY A 2 7.66 -11.02 -13.32
N ASP A 3 7.31 -10.62 -12.10
CA ASP A 3 6.82 -9.26 -11.77
C ASP A 3 7.95 -8.21 -11.73
N GLU A 4 8.89 -8.29 -12.66
CA GLU A 4 10.08 -7.46 -12.70
C GLU A 4 9.84 -6.23 -13.56
N LYS A 5 10.17 -5.04 -13.03
CA LYS A 5 10.13 -3.78 -13.78
C LYS A 5 11.50 -3.47 -14.35
N SER A 6 11.54 -2.76 -15.49
CA SER A 6 12.79 -2.39 -16.16
C SER A 6 12.76 -0.97 -16.72
N LEU A 7 13.91 -0.30 -16.64
CA LEU A 7 14.30 0.90 -17.40
C LEU A 7 15.53 0.56 -18.24
N ALA A 8 16.01 1.52 -19.03
CA ALA A 8 17.14 1.34 -19.96
C ALA A 8 18.39 0.69 -19.34
N HIS A 9 18.65 0.93 -18.06
CA HIS A 9 19.85 0.41 -17.37
C HIS A 9 19.59 -0.26 -16.02
N THR A 10 18.32 -0.49 -15.65
CA THR A 10 18.00 -1.08 -14.33
C THR A 10 16.80 -2.00 -14.43
N ARG A 11 16.89 -3.16 -13.78
CA ARG A 11 15.77 -4.08 -13.54
C ARG A 11 15.57 -4.23 -12.04
N TRP A 12 14.33 -4.25 -11.57
CA TRP A 12 14.05 -4.36 -10.15
C TRP A 12 12.72 -5.06 -9.87
N ASN A 13 12.64 -5.66 -8.68
CA ASN A 13 11.43 -6.25 -8.12
C ASN A 13 11.22 -5.71 -6.70
N CYS A 14 10.61 -4.53 -6.61
CA CYS A 14 10.43 -3.78 -5.37
C CYS A 14 9.07 -4.10 -4.71
N LYS A 15 8.84 -5.37 -4.38
CA LYS A 15 7.66 -5.80 -3.61
C LYS A 15 7.94 -5.69 -2.12
N TYR A 16 7.07 -5.00 -1.39
CA TYR A 16 7.18 -4.81 0.05
C TYR A 16 5.91 -5.23 0.78
N HIS A 17 6.07 -5.78 1.99
CA HIS A 17 4.96 -6.07 2.90
C HIS A 17 4.84 -4.92 3.92
N ILE A 18 3.90 -4.00 3.67
CA ILE A 18 3.69 -2.79 4.49
C ILE A 18 2.44 -2.99 5.36
N VAL A 19 2.57 -2.77 6.67
CA VAL A 19 1.49 -2.93 7.66
C VAL A 19 1.26 -1.63 8.42
N PHE A 20 -0.01 -1.24 8.55
CA PHE A 20 -0.42 -0.05 9.30
C PHE A 20 -1.12 -0.45 10.59
N ALA A 21 -0.69 0.11 11.71
CA ALA A 21 -1.31 -0.08 13.01
C ALA A 21 -1.82 1.26 13.56
N PRO A 22 -3.04 1.32 14.11
CA PRO A 22 -3.56 2.53 14.74
C PRO A 22 -2.81 2.82 16.04
N LYS A 23 -2.71 4.10 16.41
CA LYS A 23 -2.10 4.53 17.67
C LYS A 23 -2.76 3.80 18.85
N TYR A 24 -1.93 3.25 19.74
CA TYR A 24 -2.35 2.41 20.87
C TYR A 24 -3.09 1.11 20.49
N ARG A 25 -2.93 0.61 19.25
CA ARG A 25 -3.57 -0.62 18.73
C ARG A 25 -5.10 -0.65 18.91
N ARG A 26 -5.74 0.51 18.92
CA ARG A 26 -7.21 0.62 19.03
C ARG A 26 -7.89 -0.06 17.83
N GLN A 27 -9.10 -0.58 18.01
CA GLN A 27 -9.89 -1.12 16.90
C GLN A 27 -10.54 -0.02 16.04
N ALA A 28 -9.74 0.95 15.59
CA ALA A 28 -10.21 2.12 14.83
C ALA A 28 -10.40 1.84 13.32
N PHE A 29 -9.69 0.85 12.77
CA PHE A 29 -9.73 0.48 11.35
C PHE A 29 -10.66 -0.71 11.06
N TYR A 30 -11.80 -0.77 11.74
CA TYR A 30 -12.81 -1.82 11.58
C TYR A 30 -14.10 -1.27 10.98
N GLY A 31 -14.93 -2.16 10.44
CA GLY A 31 -16.20 -1.80 9.83
C GLY A 31 -16.05 -0.86 8.63
N GLU A 32 -16.87 0.19 8.58
CA GLU A 32 -16.91 1.18 7.49
C GLU A 32 -15.60 1.95 7.35
N LYS A 33 -14.93 2.25 8.48
CA LYS A 33 -13.65 2.98 8.48
C LYS A 33 -12.55 2.23 7.74
N ARG A 34 -12.58 0.89 7.73
CA ARG A 34 -11.63 0.07 6.97
C ARG A 34 -11.70 0.34 5.47
N ARG A 35 -12.92 0.47 4.93
CA ARG A 35 -13.13 0.72 3.49
C ARG A 35 -12.63 2.11 3.12
N ALA A 36 -12.97 3.13 3.91
CA ALA A 36 -12.55 4.51 3.69
C ALA A 36 -11.02 4.67 3.78
N VAL A 37 -10.38 4.08 4.79
CA VAL A 37 -8.91 4.14 4.92
C VAL A 37 -8.23 3.43 3.74
N GLY A 38 -8.76 2.28 3.30
CA GLY A 38 -8.24 1.58 2.14
C GLY A 38 -8.36 2.37 0.83
N SER A 39 -9.47 3.07 0.60
CA SER A 39 -9.65 3.89 -0.61
C SER A 39 -8.74 5.11 -0.61
N ILE A 40 -8.55 5.76 0.55
CA ILE A 40 -7.61 6.89 0.68
C ILE A 40 -6.17 6.44 0.37
N LEU A 41 -5.71 5.32 0.94
CA LEU A 41 -4.35 4.82 0.69
C LEU A 41 -4.10 4.49 -0.78
N ARG A 42 -5.07 3.85 -1.46
CA ARG A 42 -4.95 3.56 -2.90
C ARG A 42 -4.87 4.82 -3.73
N LYS A 43 -5.74 5.80 -3.45
CA LYS A 43 -5.75 7.09 -4.15
C LYS A 43 -4.42 7.84 -3.96
N LEU A 44 -3.86 7.80 -2.76
CA LEU A 44 -2.53 8.38 -2.49
C LEU A 44 -1.41 7.66 -3.24
N CYS A 45 -1.47 6.34 -3.40
CA CYS A 45 -0.48 5.59 -4.19
C CYS A 45 -0.60 5.82 -5.70
N GLU A 46 -1.78 6.22 -6.19
CA GLU A 46 -2.00 6.58 -7.60
C GLU A 46 -1.48 7.98 -7.93
N TRP A 47 -1.40 8.86 -6.94
CA TRP A 47 -0.76 10.17 -7.11
C TRP A 47 0.74 9.95 -7.33
N LYS A 48 1.17 10.21 -8.56
CA LYS A 48 2.50 9.93 -9.08
C LYS A 48 3.36 11.18 -9.08
#